data_AF-A0A484I4M3-F1
#
_entry.id   AF-A0A484I4M3-F1
#
_cell.length_a   1.000
_cell.length_b   1.000
_cell.length_c   1.000
_cell.angle_alpha   90.00
_cell.angle_beta   90.00
_cell.angle_gamma   90.00
#
_symmetry.space_group_name_H-M   'P 1'
#
loop_
_entity.id
_entity.type
_entity.pdbx_description
1 polymer ?
#
loop_
_entity_poly.entity_id
_entity_poly.type
_entity_poly.pdbx_seq_one_letter_code
_entity_poly.pdbx_strand_id
1 'polypeptide(L)'
;MKRSFYLNSNKKITSKGIMMLMLLPLFFISTSEGIKSINASSDGDVSCYDKGIIDGEDHPFNQGMYNRCGEDYYHGFLQGCMSVEGNDRDICESATDA
;
A
#
# COMPACT_ATOMS: atom_id res chain seq x y z
N MET A 1 23.15 -56.38 -0.20
CA MET A 1 22.85 -56.55 1.24
C MET A 1 23.18 -55.26 1.98
N LYS A 2 22.25 -54.79 2.80
CA LYS A 2 22.21 -53.49 3.50
C LYS A 2 23.35 -53.31 4.52
N ARG A 3 23.92 -52.10 4.60
CA ARG A 3 24.41 -51.50 5.86
C ARG A 3 24.11 -50.00 5.90
N SER A 4 22.98 -49.69 6.51
CA SER A 4 22.66 -48.46 7.25
C SER A 4 23.63 -48.28 8.44
N PHE A 5 23.86 -47.14 9.10
CA PHE A 5 23.25 -45.81 9.13
C PHE A 5 24.18 -44.88 9.97
N TYR A 6 23.91 -43.57 9.92
CA TYR A 6 24.24 -42.49 10.88
C TYR A 6 25.61 -41.77 10.79
N LEU A 7 25.57 -40.59 10.16
CA LEU A 7 26.47 -39.46 10.40
C LEU A 7 25.77 -38.48 11.37
N ASN A 8 26.43 -38.07 12.45
CA ASN A 8 25.99 -36.98 13.31
C ASN A 8 27.07 -35.90 13.39
N SER A 9 26.58 -34.68 13.14
CA SER A 9 27.13 -33.33 13.17
C SER A 9 28.23 -33.03 14.21
N ASN A 10 29.12 -32.08 13.89
CA ASN A 10 29.01 -30.71 14.44
C ASN A 10 30.01 -29.72 13.80
N LYS A 11 29.55 -28.49 13.67
CA LYS A 11 29.98 -27.46 12.72
C LYS A 11 30.72 -26.30 13.42
N LYS A 12 31.91 -26.01 12.88
CA LYS A 12 32.61 -24.71 12.61
C LYS A 12 32.79 -23.62 13.68
N ILE A 13 34.08 -23.40 14.00
CA ILE A 13 34.94 -22.21 13.75
C ILE A 13 34.51 -20.84 14.33
N THR A 14 35.20 -20.52 15.43
CA THR A 14 35.90 -19.29 15.89
C THR A 14 35.90 -18.01 15.04
N SER A 15 35.62 -16.87 15.68
CA SER A 15 36.58 -15.74 15.91
C SER A 15 35.85 -14.39 16.03
N LYS A 16 36.13 -13.64 17.10
CA LYS A 16 35.57 -12.34 17.46
C LYS A 16 36.18 -11.21 16.61
N GLY A 17 35.35 -10.28 16.13
CA GLY A 17 35.80 -9.07 15.42
C GLY A 17 34.76 -7.93 15.49
N ILE A 18 34.91 -7.08 16.51
CA ILE A 18 34.78 -5.61 16.52
C ILE A 18 33.72 -4.97 15.60
N MET A 19 32.61 -4.56 16.24
CA MET A 19 31.88 -3.28 16.11
C MET A 19 32.34 -2.28 15.04
N MET A 20 31.48 -2.04 14.02
CA MET A 20 31.38 -0.73 13.37
C MET A 20 29.93 -0.44 12.99
N LEU A 21 29.26 0.36 13.81
CA LEU A 21 27.96 0.96 13.56
C LEU A 21 28.23 2.25 12.74
N MET A 22 28.04 2.20 11.43
CA MET A 22 28.04 3.40 10.59
C MET A 22 26.62 3.72 10.14
N LEU A 23 26.16 4.86 10.63
CA LEU A 23 24.90 5.53 10.38
C LEU A 23 24.72 5.84 8.89
N LEU A 24 23.62 5.37 8.30
CA LEU A 24 23.12 5.86 7.01
C LEU A 24 22.57 7.29 7.20
N PRO A 25 23.04 8.31 6.46
CA PRO A 25 22.32 9.56 6.40
C PRO A 25 21.09 9.38 5.48
N LEU A 26 19.93 9.18 6.08
CA LEU A 26 18.63 9.32 5.41
C LEU A 26 18.40 10.81 5.13
N PHE A 27 18.81 11.26 3.96
CA PHE A 27 18.54 12.59 3.44
C PHE A 27 17.07 12.67 2.99
N PHE A 28 16.15 12.83 3.95
CA PHE A 28 14.76 13.20 3.65
C PHE A 28 14.70 14.73 3.48
N ILE A 29 14.69 15.20 2.24
CA ILE A 29 14.34 16.59 1.95
C ILE A 29 12.81 16.65 1.82
N SER A 30 12.20 17.31 2.80
CA SER A 30 10.77 17.51 2.97
C SER A 30 10.17 18.27 1.78
N THR A 31 9.19 17.69 1.10
CA THR A 31 8.23 18.46 0.30
C THR A 31 7.27 19.14 1.26
N SER A 32 7.27 20.48 1.27
CA SER A 32 6.28 21.26 2.02
C SER A 32 4.93 21.15 1.32
N GLU A 33 4.06 20.26 1.80
CA GLU A 33 2.65 20.30 1.43
C GLU A 33 1.99 21.48 2.15
N GLY A 34 1.41 22.39 1.37
CA GLY A 34 0.58 23.47 1.88
C GLY A 34 -0.59 22.88 2.67
N ILE A 35 -0.85 23.45 3.84
CA ILE A 35 -1.95 23.04 4.72
C ILE A 35 -3.27 23.20 3.95
N LYS A 36 -3.82 22.10 3.42
CA LYS A 36 -5.25 22.02 3.10
C LYS A 36 -5.98 21.81 4.42
N SER A 37 -6.76 22.81 4.82
CA SER A 37 -7.67 22.68 5.95
C SER A 37 -8.68 21.56 5.67
N ILE A 38 -8.52 20.43 6.35
CA ILE A 38 -9.55 19.38 6.38
C ILE A 38 -10.50 19.78 7.50
N ASN A 39 -11.71 20.21 7.12
CA ASN A 39 -12.79 20.46 8.07
C ASN A 39 -13.24 19.10 8.61
N ALA A 40 -12.66 18.67 9.73
CA ALA A 40 -13.01 17.41 10.39
C ALA A 40 -14.43 17.52 10.99
N SER A 41 -15.44 17.12 10.23
CA SER A 41 -16.75 16.80 10.78
C SER A 41 -16.70 15.39 11.37
N SER A 42 -16.72 15.34 12.70
CA SER A 42 -17.11 14.26 13.63
C SER A 42 -17.30 12.82 13.10
N ASP A 43 -16.58 11.91 13.76
CA ASP A 43 -16.96 10.53 14.11
C ASP A 43 -17.57 9.62 13.02
N GLY A 44 -16.73 8.73 12.48
CA GLY A 44 -17.18 7.43 11.96
C GLY A 44 -17.62 7.37 10.49
N ASP A 45 -17.82 8.50 9.83
CA ASP A 45 -18.16 8.52 8.40
C ASP A 45 -16.89 8.52 7.54
N VAL A 46 -16.57 7.36 6.95
CA VAL A 46 -15.55 7.22 5.90
C VAL A 46 -15.83 8.26 4.81
N SER A 47 -14.85 9.09 4.45
CA SER A 47 -15.06 10.16 3.46
C SER A 47 -15.46 9.58 2.10
N CYS A 48 -16.08 10.38 1.24
CA CYS A 48 -16.41 9.96 -0.13
C CYS A 48 -15.16 9.46 -0.89
N TYR A 49 -14.02 10.12 -0.65
CA TYR A 49 -12.74 9.74 -1.21
C TYR A 49 -12.22 8.41 -0.65
N ASP A 50 -12.28 8.21 0.66
CA ASP A 50 -11.85 6.95 1.27
C ASP A 50 -12.75 5.77 0.84
N LYS A 51 -14.06 6.01 0.69
CA LYS A 51 -14.99 5.04 0.09
C LYS A 51 -14.59 4.71 -1.35
N GLY A 52 -14.18 5.73 -2.11
CA GLY A 52 -13.61 5.55 -3.43
C GLY A 52 -12.39 4.63 -3.39
N ILE A 53 -11.42 4.89 -2.50
CA ILE A 53 -10.22 4.05 -2.38
C ILE A 53 -10.59 2.60 -2.09
N ILE A 54 -11.44 2.36 -1.08
CA ILE A 54 -11.87 1.00 -0.72
C ILE A 54 -12.52 0.32 -1.92
N ASP A 55 -13.46 0.98 -2.59
CA ASP A 55 -14.10 0.38 -3.74
C ASP A 55 -13.09 0.13 -4.88
N GLY A 56 -12.15 1.05 -5.12
CA GLY A 56 -11.13 0.91 -6.16
C GLY A 56 -10.19 -0.28 -5.94
N GLU A 57 -9.89 -0.63 -4.69
CA GLU A 57 -8.97 -1.73 -4.36
C GLU A 57 -9.57 -3.12 -4.64
N ASP A 58 -10.86 -3.33 -4.36
CA ASP A 58 -11.46 -4.67 -4.40
C ASP A 58 -12.95 -4.75 -4.81
N HIS A 59 -13.59 -3.63 -5.16
CA HIS A 59 -14.99 -3.60 -5.60
C HIS A 59 -15.19 -2.97 -7.01
N PRO A 60 -16.31 -3.26 -7.68
CA PRO A 60 -16.69 -2.53 -8.89
C PRO A 60 -17.02 -1.06 -8.59
N PHE A 61 -16.90 -0.19 -9.61
CA PHE A 61 -17.32 1.20 -9.51
C PHE A 61 -18.81 1.32 -9.11
N ASN A 62 -19.08 2.04 -8.02
CA ASN A 62 -20.42 2.20 -7.50
C ASN A 62 -21.06 3.49 -8.01
N GLN A 63 -21.83 3.38 -9.09
CA GLN A 63 -22.55 4.53 -9.68
C GLN A 63 -23.46 5.25 -8.67
N GLY A 64 -24.06 4.51 -7.73
CA GLY A 64 -24.90 5.10 -6.68
C GLY A 64 -24.10 5.95 -5.70
N MET A 65 -22.87 5.54 -5.40
CA MET A 65 -21.94 6.31 -4.57
C MET A 65 -21.43 7.53 -5.35
N TYR A 66 -21.04 7.36 -6.61
CA TYR A 66 -20.64 8.46 -7.47
C TYR A 66 -21.75 9.52 -7.62
N ASN A 67 -23.02 9.11 -7.80
CA ASN A 67 -24.13 10.06 -7.86
C ASN A 67 -24.31 10.90 -6.57
N ARG A 68 -23.81 10.42 -5.43
CA ARG A 68 -23.88 11.12 -4.13
C ARG A 68 -22.62 11.94 -3.85
N CYS A 69 -21.46 11.43 -4.26
CA CYS A 69 -20.13 11.92 -3.88
C CYS A 69 -19.37 12.63 -5.01
N GLY A 70 -19.75 12.40 -6.27
CA GLY A 70 -19.11 12.95 -7.45
C GLY A 70 -17.62 12.62 -7.54
N GLU A 71 -16.85 13.64 -7.94
CA GLU A 71 -15.42 13.55 -8.22
C GLU A 71 -14.58 13.06 -7.04
N ASP A 72 -14.98 13.34 -5.79
CA ASP A 72 -14.24 12.87 -4.62
C ASP A 72 -14.20 11.34 -4.58
N TYR A 73 -15.34 10.69 -4.84
CA TYR A 73 -15.41 9.23 -4.94
C TYR A 73 -14.65 8.71 -6.16
N TYR A 74 -14.81 9.36 -7.31
CA TYR A 74 -14.12 8.97 -8.55
C TYR A 74 -12.60 9.01 -8.43
N HIS A 75 -12.04 10.08 -7.87
CA HIS A 75 -10.61 10.20 -7.63
C HIS A 75 -10.09 9.18 -6.61
N GLY A 76 -10.87 8.93 -5.54
CA GLY A 76 -10.57 7.86 -4.59
C GLY A 76 -10.54 6.50 -5.28
N PHE A 77 -11.55 6.21 -6.11
CA PHE A 77 -11.65 4.97 -6.86
C PHE A 77 -10.46 4.74 -7.80
N LEU A 78 -10.08 5.75 -8.59
CA LEU A 78 -8.89 5.63 -9.45
C LEU A 78 -7.62 5.38 -8.63
N GLN A 79 -7.48 6.01 -7.47
CA GLN A 79 -6.32 5.81 -6.61
C GLN A 79 -6.28 4.43 -5.97
N GLY A 80 -7.41 3.92 -5.46
CA GLY A 80 -7.52 2.57 -4.94
C GLY A 80 -7.25 1.54 -6.04
N CYS A 81 -7.82 1.73 -7.23
CA CYS A 81 -7.62 0.83 -8.35
C CYS A 81 -6.16 0.78 -8.82
N MET A 82 -5.47 1.93 -8.91
CA MET A 82 -4.04 1.96 -9.26
C MET A 82 -3.12 1.48 -8.14
N SER A 83 -3.62 1.28 -6.91
CA SER A 83 -2.82 0.71 -5.81
C SER A 83 -2.66 -0.81 -5.96
N VAL A 84 -3.54 -1.45 -6.73
CA VAL A 84 -3.51 -2.89 -7.03
C VAL A 84 -2.44 -3.18 -8.09
N GLU A 85 -1.57 -4.15 -7.80
CA GLU A 85 -0.47 -4.54 -8.70
C GLU A 85 -1.01 -4.98 -10.08
N GLY A 86 -0.46 -4.38 -11.14
CA GLY A 86 -0.84 -4.68 -12.52
C GLY A 86 -1.97 -3.81 -13.09
N ASN A 87 -2.57 -2.95 -12.27
CA ASN A 87 -3.50 -1.94 -12.75
C ASN A 87 -2.76 -0.66 -13.15
N ASP A 88 -3.18 -0.08 -14.26
CA ASP A 88 -2.78 1.25 -14.70
C ASP A 88 -4.01 2.18 -14.78
N ARG A 89 -3.76 3.45 -15.10
CA ARG A 89 -4.82 4.45 -15.15
C ARG A 89 -5.88 4.10 -16.20
N ASP A 90 -5.49 3.57 -17.35
CA ASP A 90 -6.40 3.27 -18.45
C ASP A 90 -7.34 2.12 -18.06
N ILE A 91 -6.82 1.08 -17.40
CA ILE A 91 -7.62 -0.01 -16.82
C ILE A 91 -8.62 0.56 -15.81
N CYS A 92 -8.15 1.41 -14.89
CA CYS A 92 -8.99 1.97 -13.83
C CYS A 92 -10.07 2.92 -14.36
N GLU A 93 -9.76 3.76 -15.33
CA GLU A 93 -10.76 4.64 -15.97
C GLU A 93 -11.80 3.80 -16.73
N SER A 94 -11.37 2.74 -17.44
CA SER A 94 -12.30 1.84 -18.14
C SER A 94 -13.26 1.10 -17.20
N ALA A 95 -12.89 0.90 -15.93
CA ALA A 95 -13.75 0.29 -14.91
C ALA A 95 -14.87 1.21 -14.42
N THR A 96 -14.79 2.52 -14.73
CA THR A 96 -15.82 3.52 -14.37
C THR A 96 -16.81 3.81 -15.49
N ASP A 97 -16.52 3.36 -16.72
CA ASP A 97 -17.34 3.57 -17.92
C ASP A 97 -18.45 2.52 -18.12
N ALA A 98 -18.66 1.64 -17.14
CA ALA A 98 -19.55 0.47 -17.22
C ALA A 98 -21.03 0.75 -16.91
#